data_AF-A0A0C9T0W4-F1
#
_entry.id   AF-A0A0C9T0W4-F1
#
_cell.length_a   1.000
_cell.length_b   1.000
_cell.length_c   1.000
_cell.angle_alpha   90.00
_cell.angle_beta   90.00
_cell.angle_gamma   90.00
#
_symmetry.space_group_name_H-M   'P 1'
#
loop_
_entity.id
_entity.type
_entity.pdbx_description
1 polymer ?
#
loop_
_entity_poly.entity_id
_entity_poly.type
_entity_poly.pdbx_seq_one_letter_code
_entity_poly.pdbx_strand_id
1 'polypeptide(L)'
;LVYIHWFRPLQSFDNRSRMFRLTRSSRNRGPHAVVVPIDHILRPCHLIPQWGDEATSREIDDIDSFLLNPYIDLDLFDMLADR
;
A
#
# COMPACT_ATOMS: atom_id res chain seq x y z
N LEU A 1 9.49 -0.38 18.49
CA LEU A 1 9.53 -1.33 17.35
C LEU A 1 8.13 -1.39 16.73
N VAL A 2 8.05 -1.61 15.42
CA VAL A 2 6.81 -1.71 14.65
C VAL A 2 6.90 -2.85 13.66
N TYR A 3 5.81 -3.59 13.49
CA TYR A 3 5.69 -4.70 12.56
C TYR A 3 5.07 -4.20 11.25
N ILE A 4 5.76 -4.37 10.13
CA ILE A 4 5.32 -3.87 8.81
C ILE A 4 5.20 -5.00 7.81
N HIS A 5 4.16 -4.95 6.99
CA HIS A 5 4.00 -5.79 5.80
C HIS A 5 4.53 -5.03 4.58
N TRP A 6 5.36 -5.69 3.77
CA TRP A 6 5.87 -5.12 2.53
C TRP A 6 4.83 -5.21 1.41
N PHE A 7 4.78 -4.18 0.59
CA PHE A 7 4.12 -4.23 -0.72
C PHE A 7 5.13 -4.56 -1.81
N ARG A 8 4.64 -5.04 -2.96
CA ARG A 8 5.45 -5.17 -4.17
C ARG A 8 5.88 -3.77 -4.66
N PRO A 9 7.02 -3.65 -5.37
CA PRO A 9 7.45 -2.38 -5.93
C PRO A 9 6.37 -1.71 -6.79
N LEU A 10 6.35 -0.37 -6.81
CA LEU A 10 5.43 0.44 -7.60
C LEU A 10 5.60 0.18 -9.10
N GLN A 11 4.80 -0.74 -9.65
CA GLN A 11 4.89 -1.19 -11.05
C GLN A 11 3.56 -1.09 -11.81
N SER A 12 2.43 -1.03 -11.09
CA SER A 12 1.09 -0.95 -11.68
C SER A 12 0.48 0.41 -11.38
N PHE A 13 0.01 1.08 -12.43
CA PHE A 13 -0.60 2.40 -12.33
C PHE A 13 -2.00 2.39 -12.94
N ASP A 14 -2.99 2.87 -12.20
CA ASP A 14 -4.36 3.02 -12.69
C ASP A 14 -4.53 4.39 -13.32
N ASN A 15 -4.66 4.42 -14.65
CA ASN A 15 -4.79 5.65 -15.42
C ASN A 15 -6.08 6.43 -15.13
N ARG A 16 -7.14 5.78 -14.63
CA ARG A 16 -8.42 6.46 -14.35
C ARG A 16 -8.34 7.27 -13.06
N SER A 17 -7.84 6.65 -11.99
CA SER A 17 -7.65 7.32 -10.69
C SER A 17 -6.34 8.08 -10.58
N ARG A 18 -5.40 7.83 -11.51
CA ARG A 18 -4.03 8.34 -11.51
C ARG A 18 -3.32 7.97 -10.20
N MET A 19 -3.45 6.71 -9.79
CA MET A 19 -2.89 6.15 -8.55
C MET A 19 -2.11 4.87 -8.83
N PHE A 20 -1.09 4.59 -8.01
CA PHE A 20 -0.41 3.29 -8.04
C PHE A 20 -1.28 2.21 -7.41
N ARG A 21 -1.37 1.05 -8.07
CA ARG A 21 -1.95 -0.16 -7.50
C ARG A 21 -0.87 -0.92 -6.76
N LEU A 22 -1.17 -1.25 -5.50
CA LEU A 22 -0.29 -2.00 -4.61
C LEU A 22 -0.85 -3.38 -4.37
N THR A 23 0.05 -4.35 -4.24
CA THR A 23 -0.28 -5.70 -3.80
C THR A 23 0.69 -6.11 -2.69
N ARG A 24 0.18 -6.77 -1.64
CA ARG A 24 1.03 -7.28 -0.55
C ARG A 24 2.09 -8.22 -1.11
N SER A 25 3.31 -8.12 -0.59
CA SER A 25 4.42 -9.01 -0.94
C SER A 25 4.33 -10.29 -0.10
N SER A 26 4.60 -11.43 -0.71
CA SER A 26 4.69 -12.72 -0.03
C SER A 26 6.13 -13.26 -0.07
N ARG A 27 6.51 -14.00 0.97
CA ARG A 27 7.79 -14.70 1.08
C ARG A 27 7.57 -16.03 1.79
N ASN A 28 8.09 -17.13 1.23
CA ASN A 28 7.94 -18.48 1.77
C ASN A 28 6.48 -18.87 2.11
N ARG A 29 5.54 -18.56 1.21
CA ARG A 29 4.09 -18.82 1.37
C ARG A 29 3.40 -18.06 2.52
N GLY A 30 4.05 -17.06 3.11
CA GLY A 30 3.44 -16.15 4.09
C GLY A 30 3.63 -14.68 3.74
N PRO A 31 3.12 -13.75 4.57
CA PRO A 31 3.35 -12.32 4.40
C PRO A 31 4.85 -12.00 4.43
N HIS A 32 5.30 -11.15 3.51
CA HIS A 32 6.63 -10.59 3.61
C HIS A 32 6.59 -9.43 4.62
N ALA A 33 7.07 -9.69 5.84
CA ALA A 33 7.00 -8.72 6.93
C ALA A 33 8.33 -8.60 7.69
N VAL A 34 8.54 -7.46 8.35
CA VAL A 34 9.71 -7.21 9.19
C VAL A 34 9.33 -6.42 10.44
N VAL A 35 10.17 -6.49 11.48
CA VAL A 35 10.08 -5.64 12.67
C VAL A 35 11.20 -4.60 12.59
N VAL A 36 10.86 -3.32 12.64
CA VAL A 36 11.82 -2.21 12.57
C VAL A 36 11.67 -1.24 13.74
N PRO A 37 12.71 -0.48 14.09
CA PRO A 37 12.57 0.71 14.93
C PRO A 37 11.58 1.71 14.33
N ILE A 38 10.84 2.43 15.18
CA ILE A 38 9.76 3.32 14.70
C ILE A 38 10.32 4.57 13.99
N ASP A 39 11.51 5.00 14.38
CA ASP A 39 12.31 6.06 13.80
C ASP A 39 12.82 5.74 12.38
N HIS A 40 12.69 4.49 11.91
CA HIS A 40 12.92 4.15 10.50
C HIS A 40 11.71 4.48 9.60
N ILE A 41 10.55 4.79 10.16
CA ILE A 41 9.38 5.21 9.38
C ILE A 41 9.47 6.70 9.10
N LEU A 42 9.63 7.05 7.82
CA LEU A 42 9.75 8.44 7.38
C LEU A 42 8.42 9.20 7.50
N ARG A 43 7.34 8.61 6.99
CA ARG A 43 6.01 9.24 6.93
C ARG A 43 4.89 8.20 6.76
N PRO A 44 3.67 8.50 7.21
CA PRO A 44 2.50 7.74 6.78
C PRO A 44 2.20 7.96 5.30
N CYS A 45 1.46 7.04 4.70
CA CYS A 45 0.84 7.22 3.38
C CYS A 45 -0.60 6.68 3.44
N HIS A 46 -1.48 7.19 2.58
CA HIS A 46 -2.87 6.77 2.57
C HIS A 46 -3.12 5.67 1.53
N LEU A 47 -3.60 4.52 2.00
CA LEU A 47 -3.97 3.39 1.15
C LEU A 47 -5.49 3.23 1.11
N ILE A 48 -6.04 3.10 -0.09
CA ILE A 48 -7.45 2.79 -0.31
C ILE A 48 -7.55 1.28 -0.58
N PRO A 49 -8.11 0.48 0.34
CA PRO A 49 -8.36 -0.93 0.08
C PRO A 49 -9.33 -1.12 -1.10
N GLN A 50 -9.05 -2.11 -1.94
CA GLN A 50 -9.94 -2.52 -3.02
C GLN A 50 -10.59 -3.84 -2.66
N TRP A 51 -11.78 -3.75 -2.07
CA TRP A 51 -12.63 -4.92 -1.86
C TRP A 51 -13.11 -5.43 -3.21
N GLY A 52 -12.94 -6.72 -3.48
CA GLY A 52 -13.57 -7.38 -4.62
C GLY A 52 -15.09 -7.53 -4.40
N ASP A 53 -15.82 -7.85 -5.47
CA ASP A 53 -17.28 -8.03 -5.40
C ASP A 53 -17.71 -9.17 -4.47
N GLU A 54 -16.82 -10.12 -4.19
CA GLU A 54 -17.07 -11.28 -3.32
C GLU A 54 -16.58 -11.12 -1.87
N ALA A 55 -16.23 -9.90 -1.43
CA ALA A 55 -15.81 -9.67 -0.07
C ALA A 55 -16.95 -9.95 0.92
N THR A 56 -17.01 -11.19 1.43
CA THR A 56 -17.98 -11.65 2.44
C THR A 56 -17.68 -11.05 3.82
N SER A 57 -16.43 -10.65 4.05
CA SER A 57 -15.96 -9.87 5.19
C SER A 57 -15.39 -8.53 4.68
N ARG A 58 -15.43 -7.48 5.50
CA ARG A 58 -14.69 -6.22 5.24
C ARG A 58 -13.37 -6.18 6.02
N GLU A 59 -12.83 -7.34 6.40
CA GLU A 59 -11.58 -7.40 7.14
C GLU A 59 -10.41 -7.02 6.22
N ILE A 60 -9.53 -6.16 6.72
CA ILE A 60 -8.43 -5.63 5.91
C ILE A 60 -7.38 -6.70 5.56
N ASP A 61 -7.35 -7.78 6.34
CA ASP A 61 -6.39 -8.86 6.16
C ASP A 61 -6.73 -9.80 5.00
N ASP A 62 -8.00 -9.82 4.59
CA ASP A 62 -8.49 -10.54 3.41
C ASP A 62 -8.28 -9.78 2.10
N ILE A 63 -7.70 -8.57 2.17
CA ILE A 63 -7.51 -7.67 1.03
C ILE A 63 -6.06 -7.72 0.56
N ASP A 64 -5.88 -8.10 -0.70
CA ASP A 64 -4.57 -8.12 -1.34
C ASP A 64 -4.27 -6.91 -2.21
N SER A 65 -5.30 -6.13 -2.62
CA SER A 65 -5.15 -5.00 -3.54
C SER A 65 -5.50 -3.66 -2.90
N PHE A 66 -4.66 -2.65 -3.13
CA PHE A 66 -4.82 -1.30 -2.61
C PHE A 66 -4.47 -0.26 -3.68
N LEU A 67 -4.99 0.95 -3.53
CA LEU A 67 -4.50 2.13 -4.26
C LEU A 67 -3.72 3.04 -3.32
N LEU A 68 -2.54 3.48 -3.73
CA LEU A 68 -1.81 4.56 -3.07
C LEU A 68 -2.47 5.88 -3.45
N ASN A 69 -3.05 6.57 -2.47
CA ASN A 69 -3.71 7.85 -2.68
C ASN A 69 -2.73 9.01 -2.44
N PRO A 70 -2.22 9.68 -3.48
CA PRO A 70 -1.36 10.84 -3.30
C PRO A 70 -2.12 12.08 -2.85
N TYR A 71 -3.43 12.18 -3.08
CA TYR A 71 -4.18 13.44 -2.98
C TYR A 71 -4.52 13.88 -1.54
N ILE A 72 -4.26 13.05 -0.54
CA ILE A 72 -4.47 13.40 0.88
C ILE A 72 -3.22 14.05 1.48
N ASP A 73 -2.05 13.76 0.91
CA ASP A 73 -0.76 14.18 1.44
C ASP A 73 -0.02 14.97 0.35
N LEU A 74 0.07 16.29 0.52
CA LEU A 74 0.63 17.19 -0.48
C LEU A 74 2.09 16.87 -0.83
N ASP A 75 2.90 16.48 0.15
CA ASP A 75 4.29 16.14 -0.13
C ASP A 75 4.39 14.83 -0.94
N LEU A 76 3.52 13.85 -0.64
CA LEU A 76 3.45 12.60 -1.41
C LEU A 76 2.95 12.86 -2.83
N PHE A 77 2.00 13.79 -2.98
CA PHE A 77 1.53 14.25 -4.28
C PHE A 77 2.67 14.84 -5.10
N ASP A 78 3.41 15.80 -4.55
CA ASP A 78 4.54 16.44 -5.24
C ASP A 78 5.64 15.42 -5.58
N MET A 79 6.02 14.55 -4.63
CA MET A 79 7.05 13.52 -4.83
C MET A 79 6.72 12.56 -5.98
N LEU A 80 5.45 12.22 -6.17
CA LEU A 80 5.01 11.31 -7.22
C LEU A 80 4.73 12.02 -8.55
N ALA A 81 4.55 13.34 -8.55
CA ALA A 81 4.36 14.13 -9.76
C ALA A 81 5.66 14.30 -10.58
N ASP A 82 6.81 14.30 -9.91
CA ASP A 82 8.15 14.42 -10.51
C ASP A 82 8.68 13.10 -11.12
N ARG A 83 7.86 12.04 -11.15
CA ARG A 83 8.28 10.67 -11.46
C ARG A 83 7.60 10.10 -12.70
#